data_AF-A0A3S7PAB1-F1
#
_entry.id   AF-A0A3S7PAB1-F1
#
_cell.length_a   1.000
_cell.length_b   1.000
_cell.length_c   1.000
_cell.angle_alpha   90.00
_cell.angle_beta   90.00
_cell.angle_gamma   90.00
#
_symmetry.space_group_name_H-M   'P 1'
#
loop_
_entity.id
_entity.type
_entity.pdbx_description
1 polymer ?
#
loop_
_entity_poly.entity_id
_entity_poly.type
_entity_poly.pdbx_seq_one_letter_code
_entity_poly.pdbx_strand_id
1 'polypeptide(L)'
;MGDEQNEADELYAIEEKLRLMYGEKAYQRITEDEWWKYDYYQRRKKLERQIERQRKTIIKPLIFPSALVDQKIVTKINRKNGQRSRRLMDKLSRRFALEDLRPIDCVEHLIIKMCWHPHRAHIWAVATYPGVTSQQLTDYVGVPSSNHRMVFRRLNNDLYHLGWQFVSCQVGAQNEPWGWYLEKI
;
A
#
# COMPACT_ATOMS: atom_id res chain seq x y z
N MET A 1 19.59 9.16 -22.22
CA MET A 1 20.74 8.37 -22.73
C MET A 1 21.60 7.78 -21.61
N GLY A 2 21.76 8.41 -20.42
CA GLY A 2 22.61 7.84 -19.35
C GLY A 2 21.97 6.78 -18.45
N ASP A 3 20.68 6.92 -18.14
CA ASP A 3 20.02 6.05 -17.14
C ASP A 3 19.66 4.66 -17.69
N GLU A 4 19.31 4.56 -18.98
CA GLU A 4 18.97 3.29 -19.63
C GLU A 4 20.21 2.39 -19.84
N GLN A 5 21.37 2.99 -20.12
CA GLN A 5 22.64 2.27 -20.26
C GLN A 5 23.08 1.66 -18.92
N ASN A 6 22.92 2.44 -17.84
CA ASN A 6 23.27 2.02 -16.49
C ASN A 6 22.35 0.89 -15.98
N GLU A 7 21.06 0.93 -16.35
CA GLU A 7 20.11 -0.13 -15.99
C GLU A 7 20.39 -1.43 -16.77
N ALA A 8 20.84 -1.34 -18.03
CA ALA A 8 21.29 -2.50 -18.80
C ALA A 8 22.58 -3.13 -18.23
N ASP A 9 23.53 -2.30 -17.79
CA ASP A 9 24.79 -2.76 -17.18
C ASP A 9 24.53 -3.44 -15.81
N GLU A 10 23.60 -2.91 -15.02
CA GLU A 10 23.16 -3.54 -13.77
C GLU A 10 22.48 -4.89 -14.03
N LEU A 11 21.61 -5.00 -15.04
CA LEU A 11 20.95 -6.26 -15.41
C LEU A 11 21.95 -7.32 -15.89
N TYR A 12 22.97 -6.92 -16.66
CA TYR A 12 24.02 -7.84 -17.12
C TYR A 12 24.86 -8.39 -15.95
N ALA A 13 25.27 -7.52 -15.01
CA ALA A 13 26.02 -7.93 -13.82
C ALA A 13 25.22 -8.85 -12.89
N ILE A 14 23.90 -8.70 -12.88
CA ILE A 14 22.97 -9.55 -12.15
C ILE A 14 22.88 -10.93 -12.79
N GLU A 15 22.71 -10.98 -14.11
CA GLU A 15 22.62 -12.21 -14.89
C GLU A 15 23.90 -13.04 -14.77
N GLU A 16 25.06 -12.39 -14.84
CA GLU A 16 26.37 -13.02 -14.69
C GLU A 16 26.54 -13.66 -13.30
N LYS A 17 26.12 -12.97 -12.23
CA LYS A 17 26.16 -13.52 -10.86
C LYS A 17 25.25 -14.72 -10.69
N LEU A 18 24.06 -14.70 -11.28
CA LEU A 18 23.12 -15.83 -11.23
C LEU A 18 23.66 -17.03 -12.02
N ARG A 19 24.25 -16.80 -13.20
CA ARG A 19 24.94 -17.85 -13.97
C ARG A 19 26.13 -18.46 -13.22
N LEU A 20 26.89 -17.64 -12.48
CA LEU A 20 28.01 -18.11 -11.64
C LEU A 20 27.54 -18.96 -10.46
N MET A 21 26.44 -18.60 -9.80
CA MET A 21 25.95 -19.32 -8.62
C MET A 21 25.27 -20.65 -8.96
N TYR A 22 24.54 -20.71 -10.07
CA TYR A 22 23.71 -21.88 -10.40
C TYR A 22 24.25 -22.69 -11.59
N GLY A 23 25.19 -22.15 -12.36
CA GLY A 23 25.70 -22.75 -13.60
C GLY A 23 24.71 -22.61 -14.77
N GLU A 24 25.21 -22.55 -16.01
CA GLU A 24 24.41 -22.25 -17.21
C GLU A 24 23.18 -23.16 -17.40
N LYS A 25 23.31 -24.45 -17.06
CA LYS A 25 22.22 -25.43 -17.18
C LYS A 25 21.14 -25.30 -16.11
N ALA A 26 21.45 -24.78 -14.93
CA ALA A 26 20.45 -24.56 -13.89
C ALA A 26 19.82 -23.15 -13.99
N TYR A 27 20.55 -22.17 -14.55
CA TYR A 27 19.99 -20.85 -14.88
C TYR A 27 18.78 -20.96 -15.83
N GLN A 28 18.86 -21.84 -16.84
CA GLN A 28 17.73 -22.15 -17.73
C GLN A 28 16.55 -22.87 -17.02
N ARG A 29 16.74 -23.34 -15.78
CA ARG A 29 15.75 -24.05 -14.98
C ARG A 29 15.28 -23.27 -13.75
N ILE A 30 15.67 -22.00 -13.61
CA ILE A 30 15.17 -21.13 -12.55
C ILE A 30 13.64 -21.07 -12.72
N THR A 31 12.92 -21.65 -11.78
CA THR A 31 11.45 -21.66 -11.79
C THR A 31 10.93 -20.24 -11.56
N GLU A 32 9.73 -19.93 -12.04
CA GLU A 32 9.09 -18.60 -11.89
C GLU A 32 9.16 -18.07 -10.45
N ASP A 33 9.13 -18.96 -9.45
CA ASP A 33 9.20 -18.63 -8.02
C ASP A 33 10.56 -18.04 -7.59
N GLU A 34 11.67 -18.49 -8.19
CA GLU A 34 13.02 -17.99 -7.91
C GLU A 34 13.28 -16.66 -8.62
N TRP A 35 12.78 -16.50 -9.85
CA TRP A 35 12.74 -15.21 -10.54
C TRP A 35 11.90 -14.19 -9.78
N TRP A 36 10.75 -14.62 -9.25
CA TRP A 36 9.87 -13.78 -8.44
C TRP A 36 10.54 -13.34 -7.14
N LYS A 37 11.24 -14.24 -6.44
CA LYS A 37 12.03 -13.90 -5.23
C LYS A 37 13.16 -12.93 -5.52
N TYR A 38 13.87 -13.12 -6.62
CA TYR A 38 14.96 -12.23 -7.02
C TYR A 38 14.45 -10.82 -7.32
N ASP A 39 13.43 -10.71 -8.16
CA ASP A 39 12.84 -9.44 -8.54
C ASP A 39 12.14 -8.76 -7.35
N TYR A 40 11.52 -9.53 -6.46
CA TYR A 40 11.00 -9.06 -5.18
C TYR A 40 12.11 -8.43 -4.30
N TYR A 41 13.27 -9.09 -4.17
CA TYR A 41 14.39 -8.56 -3.38
C TYR A 41 14.97 -7.28 -3.98
N GLN A 42 15.06 -7.19 -5.31
CA GLN A 42 15.55 -5.99 -6.00
C GLN A 42 14.55 -4.83 -5.90
N ARG A 43 13.26 -5.12 -6.07
CA ARG A 43 12.18 -4.15 -5.84
C ARG A 43 12.25 -3.62 -4.41
N ARG A 44 12.37 -4.48 -3.40
CA ARG A 44 12.50 -4.09 -2.00
C ARG A 44 13.72 -3.21 -1.71
N LYS A 45 14.89 -3.51 -2.31
CA LYS A 45 16.09 -2.65 -2.20
C LYS A 45 15.92 -1.29 -2.88
N LYS A 46 15.31 -1.24 -4.08
CA LYS A 46 14.98 0.03 -4.75
C LYS A 46 14.00 0.84 -3.89
N LEU A 47 13.02 0.17 -3.28
CA LEU A 47 12.05 0.74 -2.35
C LEU A 47 12.72 1.36 -1.11
N GLU A 48 13.60 0.60 -0.43
CA GLU A 48 14.33 1.07 0.75
C GLU A 48 15.17 2.31 0.42
N ARG A 49 15.85 2.32 -0.73
CA ARG A 49 16.61 3.50 -1.19
C ARG A 49 15.71 4.70 -1.49
N GLN A 50 14.53 4.49 -2.07
CA GLN A 50 13.56 5.55 -2.29
C GLN A 50 13.00 6.09 -0.96
N ILE A 51 12.72 5.22 0.01
CA ILE A 51 12.31 5.58 1.37
C ILE A 51 13.41 6.41 2.04
N GLU A 52 14.67 6.00 1.95
CA GLU A 52 15.82 6.70 2.54
C GLU A 52 15.97 8.12 1.95
N ARG A 53 15.88 8.24 0.62
CA ARG A 53 15.92 9.53 -0.08
C ARG A 53 14.75 10.42 0.32
N GLN A 54 13.53 9.88 0.31
CA GLN A 54 12.33 10.62 0.69
C GLN A 54 12.33 11.02 2.17
N ARG A 55 12.85 10.19 3.08
CA ARG A 55 13.04 10.54 4.49
C ARG A 55 13.93 11.78 4.63
N LYS A 56 15.05 11.84 3.91
CA LYS A 56 15.98 12.98 3.93
C LYS A 56 15.36 14.26 3.34
N THR A 57 14.50 14.15 2.33
CA THR A 57 13.88 15.31 1.66
C THR A 57 12.60 15.81 2.36
N ILE A 58 11.82 14.91 2.97
CA ILE A 58 10.45 15.20 3.43
C ILE A 58 10.41 15.49 4.94
N ILE A 59 11.30 14.90 5.74
CA ILE A 59 11.39 15.26 7.16
C ILE A 59 11.94 16.68 7.24
N LYS A 60 11.03 17.66 7.32
CA LYS A 60 11.42 19.06 7.52
C LYS A 60 12.32 19.11 8.77
N PRO A 61 13.55 19.64 8.64
CA PRO A 61 14.47 19.69 9.76
C PRO A 61 13.87 20.53 10.88
N LEU A 62 14.23 20.18 12.12
CA LEU A 62 13.90 21.01 13.26
C LEU A 62 14.55 22.39 13.07
N ILE A 63 13.74 23.43 13.22
CA ILE A 63 14.24 24.80 13.23
C ILE A 63 14.77 25.06 14.64
N PHE A 64 16.04 25.41 14.74
CA PHE A 64 16.64 25.82 16.01
C PHE A 64 16.41 27.32 16.23
N PRO A 65 16.02 27.73 17.45
CA PRO A 65 15.79 29.14 17.74
C PRO A 65 17.13 29.90 17.65
N SER A 66 17.11 31.04 16.94
CA SER A 66 18.19 32.03 17.00
C SER A 66 17.92 33.04 18.10
N ALA A 67 18.93 33.78 18.55
CA ALA A 67 18.80 34.78 19.62
C ALA A 67 17.75 35.88 19.36
N LEU A 68 17.32 36.06 18.10
CA LEU A 68 16.37 37.08 17.67
C LEU A 68 14.93 36.57 17.46
N VAL A 69 14.66 35.28 17.65
CA VAL A 69 13.37 34.65 17.30
C VAL A 69 12.65 34.13 18.54
N ASP A 70 11.35 34.42 18.65
CA ASP A 70 10.51 33.92 19.75
C ASP A 70 10.47 32.38 19.79
N GLN A 71 10.98 31.84 20.90
CA GLN A 71 11.01 30.41 21.23
C GLN A 71 9.64 29.74 21.08
N LYS A 72 8.53 30.44 21.37
CA LYS A 72 7.16 29.91 21.27
C LYS A 72 6.73 29.71 19.81
N ILE A 73 7.21 30.55 18.90
CA ILE A 73 6.91 30.43 17.46
C ILE A 73 7.65 29.23 16.88
N VAL A 74 8.93 29.08 17.21
CA VAL A 74 9.78 27.97 16.74
C VAL A 74 9.25 26.61 17.20
N THR A 75 8.87 26.49 18.47
CA THR A 75 8.30 25.25 19.02
C THR A 75 6.97 24.87 18.35
N LYS A 76 6.10 25.84 18.05
CA LYS A 76 4.83 25.61 17.33
C LYS A 76 5.08 25.14 15.89
N ILE A 77 6.06 25.70 15.19
CA ILE A 77 6.42 25.29 13.83
C ILE A 77 6.99 23.87 13.84
N ASN A 78 7.92 23.56 14.75
CA ASN A 78 8.50 22.21 14.86
C ASN A 78 7.45 21.15 15.19
N ARG A 79 6.47 21.46 16.07
CA ARG A 79 5.35 20.55 16.36
C ARG A 79 4.51 20.27 15.11
N LYS A 80 4.20 21.30 14.31
CA LYS A 80 3.47 21.14 13.03
C LYS A 80 4.29 20.33 12.02
N ASN A 81 5.58 20.61 11.90
CA ASN A 81 6.49 19.87 11.01
C ASN A 81 6.55 18.40 11.42
N GLY A 82 6.73 18.09 12.71
CA GLY A 82 6.76 16.71 13.20
C GLY A 82 5.43 15.95 13.01
N GLN A 83 4.28 16.61 13.13
CA GLN A 83 2.99 16.00 12.78
C GLN A 83 2.86 15.73 11.28
N ARG A 84 3.27 16.68 10.43
CA ARG A 84 3.22 16.54 8.97
C ARG A 84 4.15 15.42 8.49
N SER A 85 5.37 15.36 9.00
CA SER A 85 6.35 14.32 8.66
C SER A 85 5.83 12.94 9.04
N ARG A 86 5.25 12.76 10.25
CA ARG A 86 4.62 11.49 10.66
C ARG A 86 3.52 11.05 9.70
N ARG A 87 2.56 11.95 9.41
CA ARG A 87 1.46 11.64 8.48
C ARG A 87 1.96 11.25 7.09
N LEU A 88 3.05 11.87 6.64
CA LEU A 88 3.59 11.56 5.32
C LEU A 88 4.33 10.24 5.31
N MET A 89 5.10 9.94 6.36
CA MET A 89 5.72 8.62 6.53
C MET A 89 4.67 7.50 6.58
N ASP A 90 3.57 7.69 7.32
CA ASP A 90 2.47 6.72 7.34
C ASP A 90 1.88 6.50 5.93
N LYS A 91 1.67 7.58 5.16
CA LYS A 91 1.16 7.51 3.80
C LYS A 91 2.11 6.77 2.85
N LEU A 92 3.41 7.00 2.97
CA LEU A 92 4.42 6.34 2.15
C LEU A 92 4.55 4.86 2.50
N SER A 93 4.72 4.52 3.78
CA SER A 93 4.77 3.13 4.25
C SER A 93 3.54 2.35 3.78
N ARG A 94 2.37 2.99 3.81
CA ARG A 94 1.12 2.43 3.29
C ARG A 94 1.18 2.18 1.78
N ARG A 95 1.64 3.14 0.97
CA ARG A 95 1.80 2.94 -0.49
C ARG A 95 2.79 1.83 -0.81
N PHE A 96 3.91 1.79 -0.10
CA PHE A 96 4.94 0.76 -0.30
C PHE A 96 4.44 -0.64 0.04
N ALA A 97 3.73 -0.78 1.17
CA ALA A 97 3.07 -2.04 1.49
C ALA A 97 2.11 -2.47 0.37
N LEU A 98 1.40 -1.55 -0.28
CA LEU A 98 0.49 -1.90 -1.39
C LEU A 98 1.23 -2.32 -2.68
N GLU A 99 2.38 -1.72 -2.99
CA GLU A 99 3.19 -2.10 -4.15
C GLU A 99 3.77 -3.52 -4.02
N ASP A 100 4.25 -3.89 -2.82
CA ASP A 100 4.76 -5.24 -2.52
C ASP A 100 3.67 -6.33 -2.63
N LEU A 101 2.39 -5.95 -2.56
CA LEU A 101 1.28 -6.89 -2.53
C LEU A 101 0.78 -7.30 -3.92
N ARG A 102 1.25 -6.70 -5.02
CA ARG A 102 0.84 -7.12 -6.37
C ARG A 102 1.59 -8.37 -6.86
N PRO A 103 0.95 -9.27 -7.63
CA PRO A 103 -0.46 -9.25 -8.05
C PRO A 103 -1.42 -9.80 -6.98
N ILE A 104 -2.69 -9.39 -7.06
CA ILE A 104 -3.80 -9.92 -6.25
C ILE A 104 -4.93 -10.33 -7.19
N ASP A 105 -4.99 -11.63 -7.46
CA ASP A 105 -5.91 -12.15 -8.48
C ASP A 105 -7.25 -12.65 -7.95
N CYS A 106 -7.32 -13.01 -6.67
CA CYS A 106 -8.53 -13.49 -6.01
C CYS A 106 -8.81 -12.74 -4.70
N VAL A 107 -10.05 -12.82 -4.24
CA VAL A 107 -10.54 -12.18 -3.01
C VAL A 107 -9.82 -12.69 -1.76
N GLU A 108 -9.47 -13.98 -1.71
CA GLU A 108 -8.75 -14.57 -0.57
C GLU A 108 -7.36 -13.96 -0.41
N HIS A 109 -6.63 -13.81 -1.52
CA HIS A 109 -5.34 -13.11 -1.53
C HIS A 109 -5.50 -11.67 -1.07
N LEU A 110 -6.58 -10.97 -1.46
CA LEU A 110 -6.84 -9.61 -0.99
C LEU A 110 -7.03 -9.56 0.53
N ILE A 111 -7.85 -10.45 1.09
CA ILE A 111 -8.11 -10.51 2.54
C ILE A 111 -6.82 -10.77 3.31
N ILE A 112 -6.04 -11.77 2.88
CA ILE A 112 -4.77 -12.15 3.52
C ILE A 112 -3.79 -10.97 3.46
N LYS A 113 -3.64 -10.37 2.29
CA LYS A 113 -2.67 -9.28 2.06
C LYS A 113 -3.09 -7.96 2.73
N MET A 114 -4.38 -7.72 2.94
CA MET A 114 -4.90 -6.53 3.62
C MET A 114 -5.17 -6.75 5.12
N CYS A 115 -4.71 -7.86 5.70
CA CYS A 115 -4.94 -8.17 7.12
C CYS A 115 -4.33 -7.14 8.10
N TRP A 116 -3.32 -6.39 7.68
CA TRP A 116 -2.71 -5.31 8.47
C TRP A 116 -3.57 -4.04 8.51
N HIS A 117 -4.54 -3.89 7.60
CA HIS A 117 -5.31 -2.66 7.48
C HIS A 117 -6.26 -2.45 8.68
N PRO A 118 -6.39 -1.23 9.23
CA PRO A 118 -7.25 -0.97 10.38
C PRO A 118 -8.74 -1.27 10.14
N HIS A 119 -9.17 -1.20 8.88
CA HIS A 119 -10.54 -1.52 8.45
C HIS A 119 -10.65 -2.90 7.76
N ARG A 120 -9.76 -3.85 8.09
CA ARG A 120 -9.80 -5.21 7.53
C ARG A 120 -11.13 -5.92 7.74
N ALA A 121 -11.83 -5.63 8.84
CA ALA A 121 -13.13 -6.21 9.14
C ALA A 121 -14.18 -5.87 8.08
N HIS A 122 -14.14 -4.64 7.52
CA HIS A 122 -15.02 -4.24 6.41
C HIS A 122 -14.70 -5.00 5.11
N ILE A 123 -13.42 -5.27 4.84
CA ILE A 123 -13.00 -6.06 3.69
C ILE A 123 -13.52 -7.49 3.82
N TRP A 124 -13.31 -8.09 4.98
CA TRP A 124 -13.76 -9.44 5.27
C TRP A 124 -15.29 -9.55 5.21
N ALA A 125 -16.01 -8.62 5.83
CA ALA A 125 -17.48 -8.62 5.86
C ALA A 125 -18.10 -8.58 4.45
N VAL A 126 -17.63 -7.68 3.58
CA VAL A 126 -18.18 -7.55 2.22
C VAL A 126 -17.75 -8.71 1.33
N ALA A 127 -16.55 -9.24 1.54
CA ALA A 127 -16.09 -10.42 0.81
C ALA A 127 -16.90 -11.67 1.17
N THR A 128 -17.25 -11.85 2.45
CA THR A 128 -18.05 -12.98 2.92
C THR A 128 -19.54 -12.82 2.62
N TYR A 129 -20.06 -11.59 2.65
CA TYR A 129 -21.47 -11.28 2.43
C TYR A 129 -21.65 -10.21 1.32
N PRO A 130 -21.55 -10.60 0.04
CA PRO A 130 -21.81 -9.67 -1.06
C PRO A 130 -23.23 -9.10 -1.00
N GLY A 131 -23.37 -7.80 -1.17
CA GLY A 131 -24.66 -7.10 -1.08
C GLY A 131 -25.06 -6.69 0.33
N VAL A 132 -24.20 -6.90 1.33
CA VAL A 132 -24.45 -6.44 2.70
C VAL A 132 -24.67 -4.94 2.76
N THR A 133 -25.74 -4.52 3.42
CA THR A 133 -26.08 -3.10 3.59
C THR A 133 -25.29 -2.50 4.76
N SER A 134 -25.20 -1.17 4.80
CA SER A 134 -24.49 -0.48 5.88
C SER A 134 -25.08 -0.77 7.27
N GLN A 135 -26.41 -0.94 7.34
CA GLN A 135 -27.10 -1.29 8.59
C GLN A 135 -26.75 -2.73 9.00
N GLN A 136 -26.78 -3.67 8.05
CA GLN A 136 -26.45 -5.07 8.33
C GLN A 136 -25.00 -5.28 8.77
N LEU A 137 -24.07 -4.45 8.28
CA LEU A 137 -22.68 -4.47 8.74
C LEU A 137 -22.56 -4.19 10.24
N THR A 138 -23.39 -3.29 10.79
CA THR A 138 -23.41 -3.00 12.22
C THR A 138 -24.20 -4.07 12.97
N ASP A 139 -25.43 -4.35 12.54
CA ASP A 139 -26.38 -5.11 13.35
C ASP A 139 -26.13 -6.62 13.35
N TYR A 140 -25.67 -7.17 12.21
CA TYR A 140 -25.48 -8.61 12.05
C TYR A 140 -24.01 -9.01 12.03
N VAL A 141 -23.15 -8.21 11.37
CA VAL A 141 -21.71 -8.52 11.29
C VAL A 141 -20.94 -7.92 12.47
N GLY A 142 -21.52 -6.96 13.20
CA GLY A 142 -20.89 -6.35 14.37
C GLY A 142 -19.69 -5.46 14.05
N VAL A 143 -19.60 -4.93 12.83
CA VAL A 143 -18.48 -4.08 12.41
C VAL A 143 -18.66 -2.67 12.99
N PRO A 144 -17.79 -2.22 13.92
CA PRO A 144 -18.01 -0.97 14.63
C PRO A 144 -17.66 0.23 13.74
N SER A 145 -18.68 0.95 13.26
CA SER A 145 -18.48 2.20 12.53
C SER A 145 -19.78 3.01 12.40
N SER A 146 -19.76 4.26 12.83
CA SER A 146 -20.90 5.18 12.62
C SER A 146 -21.08 5.61 11.16
N ASN A 147 -20.10 5.38 10.28
CA ASN A 147 -20.18 5.79 8.87
C ASN A 147 -19.41 4.83 7.93
N HIS A 148 -20.04 3.69 7.61
CA HIS A 148 -19.46 2.67 6.74
C HIS A 148 -19.11 3.21 5.35
N ARG A 149 -19.94 4.10 4.78
CA ARG A 149 -19.69 4.71 3.47
C ARG A 149 -18.37 5.48 3.42
N MET A 150 -18.04 6.21 4.47
CA MET A 150 -16.76 6.92 4.57
C MET A 150 -15.59 5.94 4.70
N VAL A 151 -15.77 4.84 5.44
CA VAL A 151 -14.74 3.79 5.57
C VAL A 151 -14.46 3.15 4.22
N PHE A 152 -15.49 2.78 3.44
CA PHE A 152 -15.33 2.23 2.10
C PHE A 152 -14.63 3.19 1.14
N ARG A 153 -14.99 4.49 1.15
CA ARG A 153 -14.27 5.50 0.36
C ARG A 153 -12.78 5.58 0.69
N ARG A 154 -12.43 5.49 1.98
CA ARG A 154 -11.02 5.51 2.42
C ARG A 154 -10.28 4.24 2.01
N LEU A 155 -10.94 3.09 2.12
CA LEU A 155 -10.42 1.80 1.68
C LEU A 155 -10.20 1.76 0.17
N ASN A 156 -11.12 2.31 -0.63
CA ASN A 156 -10.98 2.32 -2.09
C ASN A 156 -9.68 2.99 -2.53
N ASN A 157 -9.20 4.03 -1.85
CA ASN A 157 -7.90 4.65 -2.17
C ASN A 157 -6.73 3.65 -2.16
N ASP A 158 -6.79 2.66 -1.27
CA ASP A 158 -5.78 1.60 -1.21
C ASP A 158 -6.09 0.47 -2.19
N LEU A 159 -7.36 0.04 -2.25
CA LEU A 159 -7.79 -1.06 -3.10
C LEU A 159 -7.57 -0.76 -4.58
N TYR A 160 -7.72 0.50 -5.01
CA TYR A 160 -7.37 0.92 -6.37
C TYR A 160 -5.91 0.59 -6.71
N HIS A 161 -5.00 0.72 -5.75
CA HIS A 161 -3.61 0.32 -5.93
C HIS A 161 -3.43 -1.20 -5.97
N LEU A 162 -4.44 -2.00 -5.66
CA LEU A 162 -4.40 -3.45 -5.74
C LEU A 162 -5.24 -4.00 -6.91
N GLY A 163 -5.92 -3.13 -7.68
CA GLY A 163 -6.83 -3.55 -8.74
C GLY A 163 -8.21 -3.98 -8.22
N TRP A 164 -8.64 -3.45 -7.08
CA TRP A 164 -9.91 -3.78 -6.45
C TRP A 164 -10.66 -2.52 -6.02
N GLN A 165 -11.97 -2.62 -5.81
CA GLN A 165 -12.78 -1.55 -5.24
C GLN A 165 -14.04 -2.05 -4.55
N PHE A 166 -14.52 -1.30 -3.57
CA PHE A 166 -15.89 -1.40 -3.11
C PHE A 166 -16.83 -0.60 -4.01
N VAL A 167 -17.88 -1.27 -4.48
CA VAL A 167 -18.98 -0.67 -5.23
C VAL A 167 -20.25 -0.78 -4.41
N SER A 168 -21.05 0.27 -4.44
CA SER A 168 -22.39 0.25 -3.88
C SER A 168 -23.40 0.13 -5.02
N CYS A 169 -24.22 -0.90 -5.01
CA CYS A 169 -25.33 -1.04 -5.96
C CYS A 169 -26.63 -1.42 -5.24
N GLN A 170 -27.75 -1.22 -5.92
CA GLN A 170 -29.07 -1.60 -5.38
C GLN A 170 -29.15 -3.13 -5.33
N VAL A 171 -29.57 -3.66 -4.18
CA VAL A 171 -29.69 -5.12 -3.96
C VAL A 171 -30.96 -5.68 -4.63
N GLY A 172 -31.95 -4.82 -4.92
CA GLY A 172 -33.20 -5.18 -5.55
C GLY A 172 -33.93 -3.98 -6.15
N ALA A 173 -35.19 -3.77 -5.77
CA ALA A 173 -36.07 -2.78 -6.39
C ALA A 173 -35.69 -1.32 -6.06
N GLN A 174 -36.27 -0.39 -6.83
CA GLN A 174 -36.11 1.05 -6.59
C GLN A 174 -36.61 1.39 -5.17
N ASN A 175 -35.74 2.01 -4.35
CA ASN A 175 -35.90 2.34 -2.91
C ASN A 175 -35.38 1.31 -1.89
N GLU A 176 -34.80 0.19 -2.30
CA GLU A 176 -34.09 -0.69 -1.37
C GLU A 176 -32.72 -0.12 -0.93
N PRO A 177 -32.26 -0.45 0.29
CA PRO A 177 -30.97 -0.03 0.79
C PRO A 177 -29.84 -0.56 -0.12
N TRP A 178 -28.86 0.30 -0.38
CA TRP A 178 -27.73 -0.05 -1.23
C TRP A 178 -26.83 -1.04 -0.51
N GLY A 179 -26.51 -2.12 -1.20
CA GLY A 179 -25.58 -3.15 -0.76
C GLY A 179 -24.17 -2.84 -1.24
N TRP A 180 -23.20 -3.36 -0.51
CA TRP A 180 -21.78 -3.22 -0.85
C TRP A 180 -21.25 -4.51 -1.46
N TYR A 181 -20.46 -4.35 -2.51
CA TYR A 181 -19.81 -5.42 -3.25
C TYR A 181 -18.33 -5.09 -3.41
N LEU A 182 -17.51 -6.13 -3.52
CA LEU A 182 -16.09 -6.01 -3.80
C LEU A 182 -15.85 -6.48 -5.24
N GLU A 183 -15.26 -5.63 -6.06
CA GLU A 183 -15.08 -5.83 -7.50
C GLU A 183 -13.60 -5.67 -7.89
N LYS A 184 -13.16 -6.41 -8.91
CA LYS A 184 -11.83 -6.28 -9.53
C LYS A 184 -11.89 -5.27 -10.69
N ILE A 185 -10.87 -4.43 -10.81
CA ILE A 185 -10.69 -3.39 -11.85
C ILE A 185 -9.70 -3.90 -12.90
#